data_AF-A0A535VGP0-F1
#
_entry.id   AF-A0A535VGP0-F1
#
_cell.length_a   1.000
_cell.length_b   1.000
_cell.length_c   1.000
_cell.angle_alpha   90.00
_cell.angle_beta   90.00
_cell.angle_gamma   90.00
#
_symmetry.space_group_name_H-M   'P 1'
#
loop_
_entity.id
_entity.type
_entity.pdbx_description
1 polymer ?
#
loop_
_entity_poly.entity_id
_entity_poly.type
_entity_poly.pdbx_seq_one_letter_code
_entity_poly.pdbx_strand_id
1 'polypeptide(L)'
;MGCDVWIATNDQSKSWKGERLGDLSLKVLPPLVDNTSRRIINLIDVLWLRGDDVLAAYEIEHTTSIASGLLRLYDLDALCPTRTMHLCVVIPHPSLKRFQAVLARPAFQRLNMQKRCLIIQEETLLEHAEHILRWASSPTVITRLALNMEQS
;
A
#
# COMPACT_ATOMS: atom_id res chain seq x y z
N MET A 1 10.77 11.04 -7.28
CA MET A 1 9.55 11.15 -6.45
C MET A 1 9.76 11.76 -5.06
N GLY A 2 10.98 11.74 -4.48
CA GLY A 2 11.29 12.51 -3.26
C GLY A 2 10.53 12.06 -2.01
N CYS A 3 10.28 10.75 -1.91
CA CYS A 3 9.68 10.12 -0.74
C CYS A 3 10.73 9.25 -0.07
N ASP A 4 10.66 9.18 1.25
CA ASP A 4 11.26 8.10 2.00
C ASP A 4 10.38 6.85 1.91
N VAL A 5 10.99 5.67 1.94
CA VAL A 5 10.28 4.40 1.83
C VAL A 5 10.49 3.61 3.10
N TRP A 6 9.41 3.10 3.67
CA TRP A 6 9.47 2.06 4.70
C TRP A 6 8.99 0.75 4.09
N ILE A 7 9.76 -0.32 4.29
CA ILE A 7 9.38 -1.69 3.94
C ILE A 7 9.21 -2.47 5.25
N ALA A 8 8.11 -3.22 5.34
CA ALA A 8 7.77 -4.02 6.51
C ALA A 8 8.96 -4.89 6.97
N THR A 9 9.18 -4.95 8.29
CA THR A 9 10.40 -5.56 8.86
C THR A 9 10.59 -7.03 8.44
N ASN A 10 9.50 -7.77 8.28
CA ASN A 10 9.49 -9.17 7.80
C ASN A 10 10.01 -9.32 6.37
N ASP A 11 10.01 -8.25 5.58
CA ASP A 11 10.44 -8.23 4.19
C ASP A 11 11.82 -7.62 3.99
N GLN A 12 12.37 -6.94 5.00
CA GLN A 12 13.68 -6.29 4.92
C GLN A 12 14.84 -7.27 4.71
N SER A 13 14.70 -8.56 5.04
CA SER A 13 15.73 -9.58 4.76
C SER A 13 15.68 -10.13 3.33
N LYS A 14 14.60 -9.86 2.58
CA LYS A 14 14.48 -10.30 1.18
C LYS A 14 15.40 -9.46 0.29
N SER A 15 15.74 -10.00 -0.87
CA SER A 15 16.57 -9.33 -1.87
C SER A 15 15.93 -9.31 -3.25
N TRP A 16 16.11 -8.23 -3.98
CA TRP A 16 15.70 -8.09 -5.38
C TRP A 16 16.86 -7.54 -6.20
N LYS A 17 17.18 -8.19 -7.33
CA LYS A 17 18.33 -7.85 -8.20
C LYS A 17 19.68 -7.68 -7.46
N GLY A 18 19.88 -8.47 -6.41
CA GLY A 18 21.11 -8.43 -5.61
C GLY A 18 21.13 -7.35 -4.52
N GLU A 19 20.10 -6.51 -4.43
CA GLU A 19 19.94 -5.50 -3.38
C GLU A 19 18.98 -6.01 -2.31
N ARG A 20 19.35 -5.82 -1.04
CA ARG A 20 18.48 -6.16 0.08
C ARG A 20 17.41 -5.08 0.26
N LEU A 21 16.15 -5.48 0.41
CA LEU A 21 15.05 -4.52 0.55
C LEU A 21 15.21 -3.59 1.76
N GLY A 22 15.74 -4.10 2.87
CA GLY A 22 16.04 -3.29 4.05
C GLY A 22 17.08 -2.18 3.84
N ASP A 23 17.87 -2.23 2.77
CA ASP A 23 18.82 -1.16 2.41
C ASP A 23 18.16 -0.04 1.60
N LEU A 24 17.01 -0.33 0.99
CA LEU A 24 16.13 0.63 0.31
C LEU A 24 15.09 1.25 1.25
N SER A 25 15.01 0.75 2.50
CA SER A 25 14.06 1.20 3.52
C SER A 25 14.71 2.13 4.54
N LEU A 26 13.91 3.05 5.08
CA LEU A 26 14.22 3.75 6.31
C LEU A 26 14.61 2.75 7.41
N LYS A 27 15.63 3.11 8.20
CA LYS A 27 16.10 2.27 9.32
C LYS A 27 15.21 2.40 10.55
N VAL A 28 14.55 3.54 10.71
CA VAL A 28 13.60 3.82 11.80
C VAL A 28 12.38 4.48 11.18
N LEU A 29 11.21 3.88 11.43
CA LEU A 29 9.94 4.49 11.04
C LEU A 29 9.69 5.72 11.93
N PRO A 30 9.31 6.88 11.36
CA PRO A 30 8.93 8.05 12.13
C PRO A 30 7.80 7.75 13.13
N PRO A 31 7.66 8.53 14.19
CA PRO A 31 6.59 8.36 15.18
C PRO A 31 5.24 8.80 14.58
N LEU A 32 4.67 7.99 13.70
CA LEU A 32 3.41 8.27 13.01
C LEU A 32 2.20 8.19 13.95
N VAL A 33 2.25 7.24 14.88
CA VAL A 33 1.17 6.88 15.83
C VAL A 33 1.76 6.43 17.17
N ASP A 34 0.88 6.25 18.16
CA ASP A 34 1.25 5.71 19.46
C ASP A 34 1.87 4.29 19.38
N ASN A 35 2.60 3.89 20.42
CA ASN A 35 3.37 2.63 20.40
C ASN A 35 2.48 1.39 20.22
N THR A 36 1.23 1.42 20.68
CA THR A 36 0.28 0.31 20.56
C THR A 36 -0.12 0.11 19.10
N SER A 37 -0.34 1.21 18.38
CA SER A 37 -0.76 1.25 16.98
C SER A 37 0.37 0.97 15.99
N ARG A 38 1.64 1.19 16.39
CA ARG A 38 2.82 0.90 15.55
C ARG A 38 2.88 -0.54 15.07
N ARG A 39 2.34 -1.49 15.83
CA ARG A 39 2.34 -2.90 15.43
C ARG A 39 1.52 -3.15 14.17
N ILE A 40 0.43 -2.40 13.97
CA ILE A 40 -0.41 -2.49 12.78
C ILE A 40 0.37 -1.94 11.58
N ILE A 41 0.99 -0.78 11.75
CA ILE A 41 1.77 -0.11 10.70
C ILE A 41 2.98 -0.94 10.27
N ASN A 42 3.66 -1.58 11.21
CA ASN A 42 4.83 -2.43 10.92
C ASN A 42 4.52 -3.63 10.01
N LEU A 43 3.24 -3.98 9.86
CA LEU A 43 2.78 -5.09 9.05
C LEU A 43 2.25 -4.66 7.68
N ILE A 44 2.16 -3.35 7.42
CA ILE A 44 1.85 -2.81 6.09
C ILE A 44 3.10 -2.93 5.24
N ASP A 45 2.98 -3.56 4.07
CA ASP A 45 4.14 -4.02 3.29
C ASP A 45 5.07 -2.87 2.88
N VAL A 46 4.52 -1.76 2.40
CA VAL A 46 5.29 -0.57 2.04
C VAL A 46 4.56 0.72 2.44
N LEU A 47 5.30 1.70 2.96
CA LEU A 47 4.82 3.07 3.16
C LEU A 47 5.70 4.05 2.38
N TRP A 48 5.06 5.05 1.78
CA TRP A 48 5.73 6.23 1.24
C TRP A 48 5.53 7.40 2.17
N LEU A 49 6.63 8.04 2.52
CA LEU A 49 6.71 9.05 3.57
C LEU A 49 7.33 10.34 3.03
N ARG A 50 6.96 11.46 3.64
CA ARG A 50 7.67 12.74 3.50
C ARG A 50 7.79 13.36 4.88
N GLY A 51 8.96 13.23 5.50
CA GLY A 51 9.10 13.50 6.93
C GLY A 51 8.17 12.59 7.74
N ASP A 52 7.29 13.19 8.54
CA ASP A 52 6.34 12.46 9.40
C ASP A 52 4.97 12.21 8.75
N ASP A 53 4.80 12.58 7.47
CA ASP A 53 3.56 12.37 6.73
C ASP A 53 3.60 11.08 5.90
N VAL A 54 2.60 10.22 6.10
CA VAL A 54 2.33 9.08 5.19
C VAL A 54 1.60 9.61 3.97
N LEU A 55 2.22 9.50 2.80
CA LEU A 55 1.62 9.87 1.52
C LEU A 55 0.82 8.72 0.90
N ALA A 56 1.33 7.49 1.05
CA ALA A 56 0.69 6.30 0.57
C ALA A 56 1.09 5.07 1.40
N ALA A 57 0.16 4.13 1.51
CA ALA A 57 0.36 2.84 2.15
C ALA A 57 -0.01 1.74 1.17
N TYR A 58 0.82 0.71 1.08
CA TYR A 58 0.68 -0.36 0.11
C TYR A 58 0.57 -1.72 0.80
N GLU A 59 -0.45 -2.45 0.41
CA GLU A 59 -0.60 -3.88 0.68
C GLU A 59 -0.43 -4.65 -0.62
N ILE A 60 0.46 -5.62 -0.62
CA ILE A 60 0.85 -6.42 -1.77
C ILE A 60 0.30 -7.84 -1.56
N GLU A 61 -0.70 -8.20 -2.34
CA GLU A 61 -1.38 -9.48 -2.21
C GLU A 61 -0.53 -10.61 -2.79
N HIS A 62 0.26 -11.24 -1.93
CA HIS A 62 1.05 -12.42 -2.29
C HIS A 62 1.02 -13.53 -1.23
N THR A 63 1.06 -13.18 0.06
CA THR A 63 1.25 -14.17 1.16
C THR A 63 0.31 -13.99 2.35
N THR A 64 -0.35 -12.83 2.48
CA THR A 64 -1.31 -12.52 3.55
C THR A 64 -2.75 -12.59 3.04
N SER A 65 -3.70 -12.78 3.96
CA SER A 65 -5.13 -12.69 3.63
C SER A 65 -5.47 -11.26 3.19
N ILE A 66 -6.09 -11.12 2.00
CA ILE A 66 -6.66 -9.86 1.48
C ILE A 66 -7.45 -9.10 2.56
N ALA A 67 -8.26 -9.81 3.33
CA ALA A 67 -9.09 -9.20 4.35
C ALA A 67 -8.24 -8.55 5.46
N SER A 68 -7.14 -9.18 5.86
CA SER A 68 -6.25 -8.64 6.88
C SER A 68 -5.49 -7.42 6.38
N GLY A 69 -5.01 -7.44 5.13
CA GLY A 69 -4.35 -6.28 4.53
C GLY A 69 -5.28 -5.06 4.45
N LEU A 70 -6.53 -5.27 4.02
CA LEU A 70 -7.54 -4.20 4.01
C LEU A 70 -7.81 -3.61 5.39
N LEU A 71 -7.86 -4.44 6.43
CA LEU A 71 -8.04 -3.96 7.80
C LEU A 71 -6.83 -3.17 8.31
N ARG A 72 -5.60 -3.59 7.98
CA ARG A 72 -4.39 -2.81 8.33
C ARG A 72 -4.39 -1.42 7.69
N LEU A 73 -4.80 -1.31 6.43
CA LEU A 73 -4.97 -0.03 5.74
C LEU A 73 -6.07 0.82 6.37
N TYR A 74 -7.21 0.22 6.70
CA TYR A 74 -8.30 0.91 7.38
C TYR A 74 -7.89 1.45 8.75
N ASP A 75 -7.20 0.63 9.54
CA ASP A 75 -6.73 1.00 10.87
C ASP A 75 -5.72 2.17 10.77
N LEU A 76 -4.80 2.15 9.80
CA LEU A 76 -3.89 3.27 9.56
C LEU A 76 -4.64 4.58 9.24
N ASP A 77 -5.61 4.52 8.33
CA ASP A 77 -6.45 5.67 7.95
C ASP A 77 -7.21 6.22 9.16
N ALA A 78 -7.80 5.33 9.96
CA ALA A 78 -8.54 5.70 11.17
C ALA A 78 -7.65 6.33 12.26
N LEU A 79 -6.37 5.92 12.34
CA LEU A 79 -5.40 6.45 13.29
C LEU A 79 -4.78 7.78 12.84
N CYS A 80 -4.87 8.12 11.55
CA CYS A 80 -4.34 9.35 10.96
C CYS A 80 -5.43 10.21 10.27
N PRO A 81 -6.55 10.54 10.94
CA PRO A 81 -7.76 11.03 10.27
C PRO A 81 -7.62 12.43 9.63
N THR A 82 -6.61 13.21 10.04
CA THR A 82 -6.36 14.56 9.49
C THR A 82 -5.43 14.55 8.28
N ARG A 83 -4.85 13.41 7.91
CA ARG A 83 -3.89 13.31 6.79
C ARG A 83 -4.57 12.68 5.59
N THR A 84 -4.45 13.32 4.44
CA THR A 84 -4.86 12.72 3.17
C THR A 84 -3.75 11.78 2.71
N MET A 85 -4.04 10.48 2.64
CA MET A 85 -3.11 9.48 2.13
C MET A 85 -3.80 8.55 1.13
N HIS A 86 -3.00 7.92 0.26
CA HIS A 86 -3.50 6.91 -0.67
C HIS A 86 -3.37 5.51 -0.06
N LEU A 87 -4.49 4.82 0.14
CA LEU A 87 -4.49 3.40 0.51
C LEU A 87 -4.44 2.57 -0.77
N CYS A 88 -3.34 1.89 -1.02
CA CYS A 88 -3.09 1.15 -2.25
C CYS A 88 -3.10 -0.35 -1.96
N VAL A 89 -3.81 -1.10 -2.80
CA VAL A 89 -3.73 -2.57 -2.80
C VAL A 89 -3.22 -3.02 -4.16
N VAL A 90 -2.04 -3.64 -4.17
CA VAL A 90 -1.46 -4.24 -5.36
C VAL A 90 -1.86 -5.71 -5.38
N ILE A 91 -2.52 -6.14 -6.45
CA ILE A 91 -3.02 -7.51 -6.60
C ILE A 91 -2.57 -8.12 -7.93
N PRO A 92 -2.22 -9.40 -7.98
CA PRO A 92 -2.02 -10.10 -9.24
C PRO A 92 -3.38 -10.31 -9.94
N HIS A 93 -3.39 -10.38 -11.27
CA HIS A 93 -4.61 -10.52 -12.08
C HIS A 93 -5.54 -11.66 -11.62
N PRO A 94 -5.06 -12.87 -11.29
CA PRO A 94 -5.92 -13.97 -10.83
C PRO A 94 -6.66 -13.67 -9.52
N SER A 95 -6.12 -12.77 -8.69
CA SER A 95 -6.68 -12.44 -7.37
C SER A 95 -7.81 -11.41 -7.41
N LEU A 96 -8.05 -10.76 -8.55
CA LEU A 96 -9.08 -9.71 -8.68
C LEU A 96 -10.47 -10.19 -8.25
N LYS A 97 -10.90 -11.38 -8.71
CA LYS A 97 -12.21 -11.94 -8.33
C LYS A 97 -12.32 -12.19 -6.82
N ARG A 98 -11.25 -12.71 -6.22
CA ARG A 98 -11.19 -12.97 -4.76
C ARG A 98 -11.21 -11.65 -3.99
N PHE A 99 -10.50 -10.64 -4.47
CA PHE A 99 -10.50 -9.31 -3.88
C PHE A 99 -11.89 -8.66 -3.92
N GLN A 100 -12.56 -8.69 -5.07
CA GLN A 100 -13.95 -8.24 -5.23
C GLN A 100 -14.90 -8.99 -4.29
N ALA A 101 -14.76 -10.30 -4.15
CA ALA A 101 -15.57 -11.10 -3.23
C ALA A 101 -15.35 -10.68 -1.75
N VAL A 102 -14.12 -10.33 -1.37
CA VAL A 102 -13.85 -9.80 -0.02
C VAL A 102 -14.50 -8.43 0.16
N LEU A 103 -14.34 -7.51 -0.81
CA LEU A 103 -14.96 -6.18 -0.75
C LEU A 103 -16.48 -6.23 -0.70
N ALA A 104 -17.11 -7.21 -1.36
CA ALA A 104 -18.56 -7.40 -1.34
C ALA A 104 -19.10 -7.83 0.02
N ARG A 105 -18.26 -8.26 0.98
CA ARG A 105 -18.71 -8.65 2.31
C ARG A 105 -19.31 -7.44 3.04
N PRO A 106 -20.43 -7.61 3.78
CA PRO A 106 -21.08 -6.50 4.48
C PRO A 106 -20.18 -5.70 5.42
N ALA A 107 -19.16 -6.33 6.02
CA ALA A 107 -18.20 -5.65 6.86
C ALA A 107 -17.40 -4.59 6.07
N PHE A 108 -16.85 -4.94 4.91
CA PHE A 108 -16.03 -4.04 4.09
C PHE A 108 -16.87 -3.00 3.33
N GLN A 109 -18.11 -3.35 2.98
CA GLN A 109 -19.09 -2.39 2.45
C GLN A 109 -19.39 -1.27 3.45
N ARG A 110 -19.64 -1.61 4.73
CA ARG A 110 -19.88 -0.59 5.78
C ARG A 110 -18.68 0.33 6.01
N LEU A 111 -17.48 -0.20 5.88
CA LEU A 111 -16.24 0.59 5.97
C LEU A 111 -15.97 1.44 4.71
N ASN A 112 -16.76 1.25 3.64
CA ASN A 112 -16.59 1.88 2.34
C ASN A 112 -15.21 1.62 1.71
N MET A 113 -14.61 0.45 1.95
CA MET A 113 -13.23 0.17 1.51
C MET A 113 -13.03 0.28 0.00
N GLN A 114 -14.05 -0.05 -0.80
CA GLN A 114 -13.98 0.09 -2.26
C GLN A 114 -13.73 1.54 -2.71
N LYS A 115 -14.22 2.53 -1.95
CA LYS A 115 -14.03 3.96 -2.26
C LYS A 115 -12.77 4.54 -1.62
N ARG A 116 -12.22 3.86 -0.60
CA ARG A 116 -11.02 4.29 0.12
C ARG A 116 -9.74 3.78 -0.51
N CYS A 117 -9.78 2.61 -1.15
CA CYS A 117 -8.61 1.97 -1.72
C CYS A 117 -8.46 2.22 -3.22
N LEU A 118 -7.22 2.49 -3.62
CA LEU A 118 -6.74 2.38 -5.00
C LEU A 118 -6.32 0.94 -5.24
N ILE A 119 -6.90 0.29 -6.24
CA ILE A 119 -6.57 -1.10 -6.59
C ILE A 119 -5.68 -1.07 -7.81
N ILE A 120 -4.49 -1.64 -7.72
CA ILE A 120 -3.48 -1.63 -8.76
C ILE A 120 -3.21 -3.08 -9.17
N GLN A 121 -3.28 -3.37 -10.47
CA GLN A 121 -2.85 -4.67 -10.96
C GLN A 121 -1.32 -4.73 -10.96
N GLU A 122 -0.77 -5.82 -10.42
CA GLU A 122 0.67 -6.06 -10.38
C GLU A 122 1.26 -6.00 -11.79
N GLU A 123 0.59 -6.57 -12.77
CA GLU A 123 1.03 -6.61 -14.16
C GLU A 123 1.17 -5.20 -14.75
N THR A 124 0.19 -4.33 -14.50
CA THR A 124 0.23 -2.92 -14.91
C THR A 124 1.36 -2.16 -14.23
N LEU A 125 1.60 -2.44 -12.94
CA LEU A 125 2.70 -1.83 -12.21
C LEU A 125 4.06 -2.25 -12.79
N LEU A 126 4.23 -3.53 -13.11
CA LEU A 126 5.45 -4.08 -13.70
C LEU A 126 5.68 -3.55 -15.13
N GLU A 127 4.65 -3.48 -15.95
CA GLU A 127 4.71 -2.92 -17.31
C GLU A 127 5.20 -1.47 -17.32
N HIS A 128 4.73 -0.67 -16.35
CA HIS A 128 5.10 0.74 -16.26
C HIS A 128 6.28 1.03 -15.31
N ALA A 129 6.89 0.01 -14.70
CA ALA A 129 7.91 0.18 -13.67
C ALA A 129 9.08 1.06 -14.15
N GLU A 130 9.63 0.79 -15.34
CA GLU A 130 10.74 1.57 -15.89
C GLU A 130 10.34 3.03 -16.17
N HIS A 131 9.11 3.25 -16.65
CA HIS A 131 8.60 4.60 -16.89
C HIS A 131 8.43 5.39 -15.59
N ILE A 132 7.93 4.74 -14.53
CA ILE A 132 7.79 5.35 -13.20
C ILE A 132 9.18 5.72 -12.67
N LEU A 133 10.14 4.79 -12.71
CA LEU A 133 11.50 5.01 -12.22
C LEU A 133 12.19 6.16 -12.95
N ARG A 134 12.01 6.27 -14.27
CA ARG A 134 12.70 7.26 -15.09
C ARG A 134 12.03 8.63 -15.11
N TRP A 135 10.69 8.68 -15.07
CA TRP A 135 9.94 9.91 -15.41
C TRP A 135 8.98 10.39 -14.33
N ALA A 136 8.72 9.61 -13.27
CA ALA A 136 7.78 10.06 -12.23
C ALA A 136 8.36 11.20 -11.39
N SER A 137 7.77 12.39 -11.56
CA SER A 137 8.08 13.58 -10.77
C SER A 137 7.27 13.67 -9.48
N SER A 138 6.14 12.95 -9.37
CA SER A 138 5.22 13.01 -8.23
C SER A 138 4.73 11.62 -7.81
N PRO A 139 4.56 11.36 -6.49
CA PRO A 139 3.94 10.14 -5.96
C PRO A 139 2.52 9.89 -6.48
N THR A 140 1.82 10.95 -6.88
CA THR A 140 0.46 10.87 -7.43
C THR A 140 0.39 10.11 -8.75
N VAL A 141 1.51 9.80 -9.41
CA VAL A 141 1.53 8.95 -10.61
C VAL A 141 0.84 7.61 -10.36
N ILE A 142 0.92 7.09 -9.12
CA ILE A 142 0.35 5.80 -8.76
C ILE A 142 -1.18 5.77 -8.90
N THR A 143 -1.85 6.91 -8.72
CA THR A 143 -3.31 6.98 -8.86
C THR A 143 -3.76 6.77 -10.30
N ARG A 144 -2.88 7.01 -11.28
CA ARG A 144 -3.14 6.77 -12.70
C ARG A 144 -3.07 5.30 -13.09
N LEU A 145 -2.46 4.47 -12.24
CA LEU A 145 -2.37 3.02 -12.42
C LEU A 145 -3.53 2.27 -11.74
N ALA A 146 -4.34 2.98 -10.97
CA ALA A 146 -5.46 2.38 -10.25
C ALA A 146 -6.58 2.00 -11.24
N LEU A 147 -7.20 0.86 -11.00
CA LEU A 147 -8.38 0.41 -11.71
C LEU A 147 -9.56 1.35 -11.41
N ASN A 148 -10.26 1.77 -12.47
CA ASN A 148 -11.54 2.47 -12.34
C ASN A 148 -12.64 1.44 -12.03
N MET A 149 -13.04 1.35 -10.76
CA MET A 149 -14.12 0.46 -10.33
C MET A 149 -15.54 1.00 -10.58
N GLU A 150 -15.69 2.14 -11.27
CA GLU A 150 -17.01 2.75 -11.52
C GLU A 150 -17.80 2.14 -12.70
N GLN A 151 -17.29 1.09 -13.35
CA GLN A 151 -17.97 0.41 -14.47
C GLN A 151 -17.90 -1.12 -14.36
N SER A 152 -18.26 -1.69 -13.22
CA SER A 152 -18.41 -3.14 -13.04
C SER A 152 -19.70 -3.50 -12.33
#